data_AF-A0A2N2G4I0-F1
#
_entry.id   AF-A0A2N2G4I0-F1
#
_cell.length_a   1.000
_cell.length_b   1.000
_cell.length_c   1.000
_cell.angle_alpha   90.00
_cell.angle_beta   90.00
_cell.angle_gamma   90.00
#
_symmetry.space_group_name_H-M   'P 1'
#
loop_
_entity.id
_entity.type
_entity.pdbx_description
1 polymer ?
#
loop_
_entity_poly.entity_id
_entity_poly.type
_entity_poly.pdbx_seq_one_letter_code
_entity_poly.pdbx_strand_id
1 'polypeptide(L)'
;MRILLGMVALVLTLFALDINTASVEELTQLKGIGEKKAQAIVAYRTEQKCFKSLDELQNVKGIGEAFFKKNEKELSLSPCK
;
A
#
# COMPACT_ATOMS: atom_id res chain seq x y z
N MET A 1 2.25 21.83 -24.01
CA MET A 1 2.85 20.49 -23.79
C MET A 1 1.86 19.63 -23.00
N ARG A 2 0.81 19.09 -23.65
CA ARG A 2 -0.23 18.26 -23.00
C ARG A 2 0.01 16.77 -23.27
N ILE A 3 1.26 16.32 -23.10
CA ILE A 3 1.64 14.91 -23.28
C ILE A 3 2.76 14.60 -22.27
N LEU A 4 2.49 14.69 -20.97
CA LEU A 4 3.41 14.12 -19.96
C LEU A 4 2.75 13.74 -18.63
N LEU A 5 1.42 13.63 -18.57
CA LEU A 5 0.72 13.09 -17.40
C LEU A 5 0.09 11.72 -17.65
N GLY A 6 -0.01 11.29 -18.92
CA GLY A 6 -0.72 10.07 -19.30
C GLY A 6 0.15 8.84 -19.54
N MET A 7 1.46 8.98 -19.80
CA MET A 7 2.31 7.84 -20.17
C MET A 7 2.96 7.12 -18.98
N VAL A 8 2.95 7.72 -17.77
CA VAL A 8 3.46 7.07 -16.56
C VAL A 8 2.42 6.12 -15.94
N ALA A 9 1.12 6.36 -16.17
CA ALA A 9 0.05 5.56 -15.58
C ALA A 9 -0.21 4.21 -16.28
N LEU A 10 0.40 3.95 -17.44
CA LEU A 10 0.06 2.79 -18.27
C LEU A 10 0.96 1.56 -18.05
N VAL A 11 2.07 1.68 -17.32
CA VAL A 11 3.12 0.63 -17.29
C VAL A 11 3.15 -0.23 -16.01
N LEU A 12 2.31 0.01 -14.99
CA LEU A 12 2.55 -0.56 -13.65
C LEU A 12 1.46 -1.51 -13.08
N THR A 13 0.49 -1.99 -13.86
CA THR A 13 -0.64 -2.77 -13.29
C THR A 13 -0.44 -4.30 -13.25
N LEU A 14 0.80 -4.79 -13.13
CA LEU A 14 1.05 -6.26 -13.14
C LEU A 14 1.77 -6.79 -11.89
N PHE A 15 2.21 -5.95 -10.96
CA PHE A 15 2.92 -6.41 -9.76
C PHE A 15 2.16 -6.00 -8.51
N ALA A 16 1.82 -6.98 -7.67
CA ALA A 16 1.22 -6.75 -6.37
C ALA A 16 2.18 -5.91 -5.49
N LEU A 17 1.62 -4.92 -4.82
CA LEU A 17 2.34 -3.92 -4.05
C LEU A 17 2.71 -4.48 -2.67
N ASP A 18 4.01 -4.52 -2.39
CA ASP A 18 4.54 -5.09 -1.15
C ASP A 18 4.42 -4.10 0.01
N ILE A 19 3.61 -4.42 1.02
CA ILE A 19 3.35 -3.53 2.14
C ILE A 19 4.56 -3.33 3.06
N ASN A 20 5.57 -4.20 3.01
CA ASN A 20 6.80 -4.05 3.80
C ASN A 20 7.81 -3.10 3.16
N THR A 21 7.74 -2.87 1.85
CA THR A 21 8.75 -2.08 1.12
C THR A 21 8.17 -0.87 0.39
N ALA A 22 6.89 -0.88 0.02
CA ALA A 22 6.28 0.17 -0.80
C ALA A 22 6.41 1.56 -0.17
N SER A 23 6.67 2.58 -0.98
CA SER A 23 6.73 3.97 -0.57
C SER A 23 5.35 4.52 -0.18
N VAL A 24 5.31 5.71 0.42
CA VAL A 24 4.04 6.41 0.69
C VAL A 24 3.29 6.66 -0.61
N GLU A 25 3.99 7.13 -1.64
CA GLU A 25 3.43 7.42 -2.97
C GLU A 25 2.86 6.15 -3.64
N GLU A 26 3.57 5.03 -3.55
CA GLU A 26 3.11 3.74 -4.06
C GLU A 26 1.86 3.27 -3.30
N LEU A 27 1.85 3.36 -1.96
CA LEU A 27 0.70 2.99 -1.13
C LEU A 27 -0.54 3.85 -1.42
N THR A 28 -0.37 5.11 -1.86
CA THR A 28 -1.51 5.96 -2.25
C THR A 28 -2.22 5.50 -3.53
N GLN A 29 -1.63 4.57 -4.30
CA GLN A 29 -2.30 3.96 -5.45
C GLN A 29 -3.40 2.98 -5.04
N LEU A 30 -3.41 2.52 -3.77
CA LEU A 30 -4.44 1.64 -3.25
C LEU A 30 -5.77 2.37 -3.05
N LYS A 31 -6.86 1.72 -3.42
CA LYS A 31 -8.21 2.29 -3.32
C LYS A 31 -8.56 2.57 -1.86
N GLY A 32 -8.82 3.85 -1.54
CA GLY A 32 -9.22 4.28 -0.20
C GLY A 32 -8.04 4.55 0.76
N ILE A 33 -6.81 4.60 0.23
CA ILE A 33 -5.60 5.03 0.93
C ILE A 33 -5.17 6.40 0.39
N GLY A 34 -5.39 7.44 1.20
CA GLY A 34 -4.75 8.74 0.98
C GLY A 34 -3.44 8.84 1.78
N GLU A 35 -2.72 9.93 1.58
CA GLU A 35 -1.39 10.20 2.18
C GLU A 35 -1.33 9.87 3.68
N LYS A 36 -2.30 10.33 4.48
CA LYS A 36 -2.34 10.07 5.94
C LYS A 36 -2.39 8.58 6.29
N LYS A 37 -3.12 7.78 5.52
CA LYS A 37 -3.20 6.32 5.76
C LYS A 37 -1.95 5.62 5.28
N ALA A 38 -1.39 6.04 4.14
CA ALA A 38 -0.12 5.52 3.65
C ALA A 38 1.02 5.79 4.67
N GLN A 39 1.10 7.00 5.22
CA GLN A 39 2.02 7.33 6.31
C GLN A 39 1.80 6.46 7.55
N ALA A 40 0.54 6.18 7.92
CA ALA A 40 0.23 5.30 9.04
C ALA A 40 0.69 3.84 8.82
N ILE A 41 0.60 3.32 7.59
CA ILE A 41 1.14 1.99 7.22
C ILE A 41 2.67 1.98 7.39
N VAL A 42 3.35 3.01 6.88
CA VAL A 42 4.81 3.12 6.98
C VAL A 42 5.26 3.27 8.44
N ALA A 43 4.57 4.09 9.23
CA ALA A 43 4.83 4.24 10.66
C ALA A 43 4.66 2.90 11.40
N TYR A 44 3.55 2.19 11.15
CA TYR A 44 3.29 0.89 11.76
C TYR A 44 4.41 -0.13 11.48
N ARG A 45 4.81 -0.32 10.20
CA ARG A 45 5.92 -1.25 9.90
C ARG A 45 7.27 -0.77 10.43
N THR A 46 7.47 0.54 10.61
CA THR A 46 8.70 1.06 11.22
C THR A 46 8.74 0.71 12.71
N GLU A 47 7.62 0.86 13.42
CA GLU A 47 7.49 0.54 14.85
C GLU A 47 7.51 -0.97 15.12
N GLN A 48 6.82 -1.76 14.30
CA GLN A 48 6.71 -3.22 14.43
C GLN A 48 7.84 -3.97 13.71
N LYS A 49 8.80 -3.25 13.12
CA LYS A 49 9.83 -3.70 12.17
C LYS A 49 9.31 -4.15 10.80
N CYS A 50 8.13 -4.75 10.75
CA CYS A 50 7.50 -5.27 9.54
C CYS A 50 6.03 -5.63 9.81
N PHE A 51 5.29 -5.91 8.74
CA PHE A 51 4.11 -6.75 8.78
C PHE A 51 4.50 -8.22 8.62
N LYS A 52 3.89 -9.12 9.39
CA LYS A 52 4.06 -10.58 9.30
C LYS A 52 2.93 -11.28 8.56
N SER A 53 1.81 -10.59 8.41
CA SER A 53 0.66 -11.03 7.63
C SER A 53 -0.05 -9.80 7.05
N LEU A 54 -0.84 -9.97 5.99
CA LEU A 54 -1.66 -8.88 5.48
C LEU A 54 -2.69 -8.43 6.52
N ASP A 55 -3.22 -9.36 7.35
CA ASP A 55 -4.24 -9.07 8.36
C ASP A 55 -3.79 -8.03 9.41
N GLU A 56 -2.49 -7.91 9.68
CA GLU A 56 -1.95 -6.89 10.58
C GLU A 56 -2.20 -5.45 10.09
N LEU A 57 -2.52 -5.23 8.81
CA LEU A 57 -2.98 -3.93 8.31
C LEU A 57 -4.24 -3.43 9.02
N GLN A 58 -5.06 -4.32 9.59
CA GLN A 58 -6.23 -3.94 10.40
C GLN A 58 -5.84 -3.23 11.71
N ASN A 59 -4.59 -3.38 12.17
CA ASN A 59 -4.07 -2.65 13.33
C ASN A 59 -3.70 -1.20 13.00
N VAL A 60 -3.63 -0.84 11.71
CA VAL A 60 -3.36 0.53 11.28
C VAL A 60 -4.65 1.34 11.35
N LYS A 61 -4.65 2.41 12.15
CA LYS A 61 -5.84 3.26 12.35
C LYS A 61 -6.41 3.74 11.01
N GLY A 62 -7.70 3.44 10.79
CA GLY A 62 -8.42 3.85 9.58
C GLY A 62 -8.29 2.89 8.39
N ILE A 63 -7.69 1.72 8.60
CA ILE A 63 -7.69 0.57 7.69
C ILE A 63 -8.52 -0.54 8.34
N GLY A 64 -9.42 -1.14 7.57
CA GLY A 64 -10.33 -2.18 8.04
C GLY A 64 -10.89 -2.98 6.87
N GLU A 65 -11.91 -3.81 7.09
CA GLU A 65 -12.41 -4.77 6.08
C GLU A 65 -12.73 -4.15 4.71
N ALA A 66 -13.29 -2.93 4.68
CA ALA A 66 -13.64 -2.25 3.44
C ALA A 66 -12.43 -1.93 2.56
N PHE A 67 -11.23 -1.81 3.15
CA PHE A 67 -9.98 -1.67 2.41
C PHE A 67 -9.57 -3.01 1.78
N PHE A 68 -9.63 -4.11 2.54
CA PHE A 68 -9.26 -5.44 2.03
C PHE A 68 -10.10 -5.85 0.84
N LYS A 69 -11.43 -5.71 0.93
CA LYS A 69 -12.35 -6.01 -0.18
C LYS A 69 -12.02 -5.28 -1.48
N LYS A 70 -11.31 -4.14 -1.40
CA LYS A 70 -10.95 -3.33 -2.58
C LYS A 70 -9.55 -3.60 -3.10
N ASN A 71 -8.65 -4.15 -2.27
CA ASN A 71 -7.21 -4.16 -2.55
C ASN A 71 -6.53 -5.50 -2.31
N GLU A 72 -7.18 -6.53 -1.77
CA GLU A 72 -6.54 -7.82 -1.41
C GLU A 72 -5.69 -8.43 -2.54
N LYS A 73 -6.11 -8.27 -3.80
CA LYS A 73 -5.41 -8.78 -5.00
C LYS A 73 -4.21 -7.95 -5.42
N GLU A 74 -4.14 -6.72 -4.94
CA GLU A 74 -3.10 -5.73 -5.23
C GLU A 74 -2.00 -5.73 -4.15
N LEU A 75 -2.13 -6.56 -3.10
CA LEU A 75 -1.22 -6.58 -1.97
C LEU A 75 -0.30 -7.81 -2.04
N SER A 76 0.97 -7.58 -1.73
CA SER A 76 1.93 -8.65 -1.44
C SER A 76 2.64 -8.37 -0.12
N LEU A 77 3.36 -9.38 0.36
CA LEU A 77 4.07 -9.34 1.63
C LEU A 77 5.42 -10.04 1.47
N SER A 78 6.52 -9.29 1.49
CA SER A 78 7.85 -9.90 1.62
C SER A 78 8.10 -10.40 3.04
N PRO A 79 9.01 -11.39 3.22
CA PRO A 79 9.40 -11.84 4.54
C PRO A 79 9.88 -10.70 5.43
N CYS A 80 9.36 -10.67 6.65
CA CYS A 80 9.88 -9.83 7.71
C CYS A 80 11.33 -10.20 8.03
N LYS A 81 12.21 -9.20 8.10
CA LYS A 81 13.63 -9.37 8.46
C LYS A 81 13.96 -8.67 9.76
#